data_AF-A0A6G8PZ18-F1
#
_entry.id   AF-A0A6G8PZ18-F1
#
_cell.length_a   1.000
_cell.length_b   1.000
_cell.length_c   1.000
_cell.angle_alpha   90.00
_cell.angle_beta   90.00
_cell.angle_gamma   90.00
#
_symmetry.space_group_name_H-M   'P 1'
#
loop_
_entity.id
_entity.type
_entity.pdbx_description
1 polymer ?
#
loop_
_entity_poly.entity_id
_entity_poly.type
_entity_poly.pdbx_seq_one_letter_code
_entity_poly.pdbx_strand_id
1 'polypeptide(L)'
;MGLFGRRESKTCWVRSSTDDPCGRPATVEILGVPFCESCAQEYEEYAAIGTLTDPVPESELLRLRETSLVESLRRLRRERASRVGPRGASPRGHKV
;
A
#
# COMPACT_ATOMS: atom_id res chain seq x y z
N MET A 1 -27.72 -30.93 -8.35
CA MET A 1 -27.87 -29.45 -8.34
C MET A 1 -28.87 -29.14 -7.22
N GLY A 2 -28.62 -28.32 -6.20
CA GLY A 2 -27.51 -27.40 -5.92
C GLY A 2 -27.14 -27.40 -4.43
N LEU A 3 -25.87 -27.13 -4.17
CA LEU A 3 -25.28 -27.00 -2.85
C LEU A 3 -25.63 -25.61 -2.30
N PHE A 4 -26.76 -25.47 -1.60
CA PHE A 4 -26.99 -24.33 -0.73
C PHE A 4 -26.16 -24.50 0.54
N GLY A 5 -24.84 -24.44 0.38
CA GLY A 5 -23.92 -24.23 1.48
C GLY A 5 -24.31 -22.93 2.16
N ARG A 6 -24.55 -23.00 3.47
CA ARG A 6 -24.76 -21.87 4.38
C ARG A 6 -23.84 -20.71 3.93
N ARG A 7 -24.40 -19.61 3.41
CA ARG A 7 -23.66 -18.36 3.29
C ARG A 7 -23.43 -17.90 4.73
N GLU A 8 -22.39 -18.41 5.37
CA GLU A 8 -21.80 -17.71 6.51
C GLU A 8 -21.55 -16.29 6.02
N SER A 9 -22.34 -15.35 6.54
CA SER A 9 -22.13 -13.93 6.32
C SER A 9 -20.73 -13.64 6.83
N LYS A 10 -19.75 -13.61 5.92
CA LYS A 10 -18.36 -13.27 6.24
C LYS A 10 -18.42 -11.95 7.02
N THR A 11 -17.80 -11.86 8.18
CA THR A 11 -17.69 -10.58 8.90
C THR A 11 -16.68 -9.70 8.18
N CYS A 12 -16.82 -8.38 8.30
CA CYS A 12 -15.84 -7.46 7.77
C CYS A 12 -14.45 -7.76 8.36
N TRP A 13 -13.45 -7.87 7.50
CA TRP A 13 -12.10 -8.24 7.93
C TRP A 13 -11.25 -7.07 8.44
N VAL A 14 -11.79 -5.86 8.31
CA VAL A 14 -11.14 -4.62 8.74
C VAL A 14 -10.87 -4.70 10.23
N ARG A 15 -9.60 -4.48 10.59
CA ARG A 15 -9.12 -4.48 11.98
C ARG A 15 -9.37 -5.80 12.72
N SER A 16 -9.59 -6.90 11.98
CA SER A 16 -9.89 -8.24 12.53
C SER A 16 -8.84 -8.78 13.50
N SER A 17 -7.59 -8.33 13.38
CA SER A 17 -6.47 -8.72 14.26
C SER A 17 -6.15 -7.67 15.34
N THR A 18 -7.06 -6.75 15.62
CA THR A 18 -6.90 -5.70 16.65
C THR A 18 -7.99 -5.84 17.71
N ASP A 19 -7.83 -5.15 18.85
CA ASP A 19 -8.79 -5.19 19.96
C ASP A 19 -10.17 -4.56 19.61
N ASP A 20 -10.27 -3.83 18.50
CA ASP A 20 -11.52 -3.20 18.02
C ASP A 20 -11.73 -3.53 16.53
N PRO A 21 -12.17 -4.78 16.23
CA PRO A 21 -12.43 -5.24 14.88
C PRO A 21 -13.79 -4.73 14.36
N CYS A 22 -13.91 -4.58 13.04
CA CYS A 22 -15.20 -4.26 12.44
C CYS A 22 -16.14 -5.48 12.53
N GLY A 23 -17.07 -5.47 13.49
CA GLY A 23 -18.07 -6.53 13.68
C GLY A 23 -19.22 -6.54 12.66
N ARG A 24 -19.21 -5.65 11.66
CA ARG A 24 -20.30 -5.54 10.67
C ARG A 24 -20.28 -6.72 9.70
N PRO A 25 -21.45 -7.20 9.21
CA PRO A 25 -21.48 -8.20 8.15
C PRO A 25 -20.83 -7.63 6.89
N ALA A 26 -20.08 -8.47 6.18
CA ALA A 26 -19.51 -8.11 4.90
C ALA A 26 -20.59 -8.18 3.81
N THR A 27 -20.63 -7.15 2.99
CA THR A 27 -21.55 -7.01 1.87
C THR A 27 -20.79 -7.05 0.54
N VAL A 28 -19.50 -6.71 0.55
CA VAL A 28 -18.65 -6.65 -0.63
C VAL A 28 -17.32 -7.38 -0.39
N GLU A 29 -16.66 -7.81 -1.47
CA GLU A 29 -15.35 -8.45 -1.43
C GLU A 29 -14.40 -7.69 -2.36
N ILE A 30 -13.32 -7.14 -1.82
CA ILE A 30 -12.31 -6.35 -2.56
C ILE A 30 -11.00 -7.13 -2.50
N LEU A 31 -10.45 -7.51 -3.66
CA LEU A 31 -9.20 -8.28 -3.78
C LEU A 31 -9.19 -9.59 -2.94
N GLY A 32 -10.34 -10.23 -2.78
CA GLY A 32 -10.49 -11.46 -1.98
C GLY A 32 -10.66 -11.22 -0.47
N VAL A 33 -10.75 -9.96 -0.03
CA VAL A 33 -10.95 -9.58 1.38
C VAL A 33 -12.39 -9.08 1.58
N PRO A 34 -13.14 -9.58 2.58
CA PRO A 34 -14.53 -9.19 2.81
C PRO A 34 -14.65 -7.87 3.60
N PHE A 35 -15.47 -6.94 3.11
CA PHE A 35 -15.74 -5.63 3.72
C PHE A 35 -17.25 -5.38 3.90
N CYS A 36 -17.60 -4.61 4.93
CA CYS A 36 -18.91 -3.95 4.98
C CYS A 36 -18.89 -2.71 4.07
N GLU A 37 -20.06 -2.21 3.70
CA GLU A 37 -20.19 -1.06 2.78
C GLU A 37 -19.40 0.18 3.25
N SER A 38 -19.48 0.52 4.53
CA SER A 38 -18.78 1.71 5.07
C SER A 38 -17.26 1.58 4.94
N CYS A 39 -16.69 0.42 5.30
CA CYS A 39 -15.24 0.24 5.22
C CYS A 39 -14.75 0.05 3.77
N ALA A 40 -15.61 -0.44 2.87
CA ALA A 40 -15.30 -0.51 1.46
C ALA A 40 -15.16 0.88 0.85
N GLN A 41 -16.06 1.79 1.18
CA GLN A 41 -16.00 3.18 0.73
C GLN A 41 -14.74 3.89 1.23
N GLU A 42 -14.40 3.74 2.51
CA GLU A 42 -13.14 4.26 3.06
C GLU A 42 -11.93 3.66 2.33
N TYR A 43 -11.93 2.35 2.06
CA TYR A 43 -10.86 1.70 1.32
C TYR A 43 -10.71 2.25 -0.11
N GLU A 44 -11.81 2.52 -0.81
CA GLU A 44 -11.79 3.10 -2.15
C GLU A 44 -11.20 4.52 -2.17
N GLU A 45 -11.48 5.34 -1.15
CA GLU A 45 -10.87 6.65 -1.00
C GLU A 45 -9.34 6.54 -0.81
N TYR A 46 -8.87 5.59 0.01
CA TYR A 46 -7.44 5.33 0.16
C TYR A 46 -6.80 4.72 -1.09
N ALA A 47 -7.53 3.86 -1.82
CA ALA A 47 -7.06 3.27 -3.08
C ALA A 47 -6.88 4.34 -4.17
N ALA A 48 -7.76 5.36 -4.20
CA ALA A 48 -7.60 6.50 -5.09
C ALA A 48 -6.28 7.24 -4.84
N ILE A 49 -5.86 7.39 -3.57
CA ILE A 49 -4.56 7.97 -3.21
C ILE A 49 -3.39 7.13 -3.77
N GLY A 50 -3.48 5.80 -3.66
CA GLY A 50 -2.46 4.89 -4.19
C GLY A 50 -2.33 4.90 -5.71
N THR A 51 -3.36 5.34 -6.42
CA THR A 51 -3.36 5.48 -7.88
C THR A 51 -2.71 6.79 -8.34
N LEU A 52 -2.59 7.78 -7.46
CA LEU A 52 -1.94 9.07 -7.74
C LEU A 52 -0.39 9.00 -7.69
N THR A 53 0.19 7.89 -7.25
CA THR A 53 1.64 7.68 -7.31
C THR A 53 2.05 7.11 -8.66
N ASP A 54 3.13 7.64 -9.25
CA ASP A 54 3.67 7.16 -10.53
C ASP A 54 3.77 5.63 -10.51
N PRO A 55 3.08 4.93 -11.43
CA PRO A 55 3.14 3.48 -11.48
C PRO A 55 4.58 3.06 -11.72
N VAL A 56 5.13 2.24 -10.81
CA VAL A 56 6.42 1.60 -11.04
C VAL A 56 6.25 0.76 -12.32
N PRO A 57 7.05 1.01 -13.37
CA PRO A 57 6.89 0.28 -14.63
C PRO A 57 7.01 -1.23 -14.37
N GLU A 58 6.23 -2.05 -15.08
CA GLU A 58 6.21 -3.51 -14.87
C GLU A 58 7.61 -4.14 -14.95
N SER A 59 8.47 -3.61 -15.80
CA SER A 59 9.88 -4.03 -15.92
C SER A 59 10.69 -3.80 -14.64
N GLU A 60 10.38 -2.75 -13.88
CA GLU A 60 10.99 -2.49 -12.57
C GLU A 60 10.36 -3.36 -11.49
N LEU A 61 9.04 -3.64 -11.54
CA LEU A 61 8.40 -4.61 -10.65
C LEU A 61 8.97 -6.03 -10.82
N LEU A 62 9.23 -6.47 -12.05
CA LEU A 62 9.86 -7.76 -12.34
C LEU A 62 11.28 -7.84 -11.79
N ARG A 63 12.09 -6.78 -11.95
CA ARG A 63 13.43 -6.69 -11.34
C ARG A 63 13.39 -6.72 -9.81
N LEU A 64 12.38 -6.09 -9.21
CA LEU A 64 12.16 -6.14 -7.76
C LEU A 64 11.74 -7.55 -7.29
N ARG A 65 11.03 -8.31 -8.14
CA ARG A 65 10.60 -9.69 -7.85
C ARG A 65 11.74 -10.71 -7.98
N GLU A 66 12.65 -10.51 -8.92
CA GLU A 66 13.80 -11.40 -9.18
C GLU A 66 14.95 -11.20 -8.19
N THR A 67 15.04 -10.01 -7.56
CA THR A 67 16.06 -9.71 -6.56
C THR A 67 15.54 -9.91 -5.14
N SER A 68 16.44 -10.14 -4.19
CA SER A 68 16.06 -10.14 -2.78
C SER A 68 15.44 -8.80 -2.40
N LEU A 69 14.35 -8.83 -1.62
CA LEU A 69 13.71 -7.63 -1.08
C LEU A 69 14.71 -6.69 -0.39
N VAL A 70 15.74 -7.25 0.27
CA VAL A 70 16.80 -6.49 0.91
C VAL A 70 17.64 -5.70 -0.11
N GLU A 71 17.97 -6.32 -1.23
CA GLU A 71 18.76 -5.70 -2.30
C GLU A 71 17.96 -4.60 -3.00
N SER A 72 16.71 -4.90 -3.34
CA SER A 72 15.73 -3.96 -3.87
C SER A 72 15.57 -2.71 -2.99
N LEU A 73 15.38 -2.89 -1.67
CA LEU A 73 15.27 -1.77 -0.73
C LEU A 73 16.57 -0.96 -0.64
N ARG A 74 17.74 -1.60 -0.69
CA ARG A 74 19.03 -0.89 -0.71
C ARG A 74 19.17 -0.03 -1.97
N ARG A 75 18.73 -0.51 -3.14
CA ARG A 75 18.73 0.24 -4.40
C ARG A 75 17.84 1.48 -4.31
N LEU A 76 16.59 1.32 -3.92
CA LEU A 76 15.63 2.43 -3.79
C LEU A 76 16.11 3.51 -2.81
N ARG A 77 16.75 3.11 -1.70
CA ARG A 77 17.34 4.06 -0.74
C ARG A 77 18.46 4.90 -1.36
N ARG A 78 19.33 4.29 -2.17
CA ARG A 78 20.39 5.01 -2.89
C ARG A 78 19.79 6.00 -3.90
N GLU A 79 18.81 5.57 -4.69
CA GLU A 79 18.15 6.43 -5.68
C GLU A 79 17.44 7.62 -5.02
N ARG A 80 16.77 7.39 -3.89
CA ARG A 80 16.14 8.47 -3.12
C ARG A 80 17.18 9.44 -2.55
N ALA A 81 18.31 8.94 -2.04
CA ALA A 81 19.42 9.78 -1.56
C ALA A 81 20.01 10.64 -2.70
N SER A 82 20.11 10.08 -3.92
CA SER A 82 20.56 10.82 -5.10
C SER A 82 19.55 11.87 -5.59
N ARG A 83 18.24 11.64 -5.43
CA ARG A 83 17.19 12.63 -5.75
C ARG A 83 17.13 13.78 -4.74
N VAL A 84 17.56 13.54 -3.50
CA VAL A 84 17.76 14.60 -2.50
C VAL A 84 19.16 15.18 -2.72
N GLY A 85 19.29 16.09 -3.68
CA GLY A 85 20.52 16.88 -3.83
C GLY A 85 20.91 17.58 -2.52
N PRO A 86 22.19 17.95 -2.31
CA PRO A 86 22.66 18.53 -1.05
C PRO A 86 21.91 19.84 -0.80
N ARG A 87 20.96 19.82 0.14
CA ARG A 87 20.36 21.04 0.67
C ARG A 87 21.42 21.78 1.48
N GLY A 88 21.91 22.88 0.93
CA GLY A 88 22.54 23.96 1.69
C GLY A 88 24.06 23.88 1.85
N ALA A 89 24.80 24.06 0.76
CA ALA A 89 26.12 24.69 0.86
C ALA A 89 25.93 26.22 0.72
N SER A 90 25.74 26.91 1.84
CA SER A 90 25.87 28.37 1.88
C SER A 90 27.36 28.72 1.86
N PRO A 91 27.86 29.52 0.90
CA PRO A 91 29.26 29.91 0.87
C PRO A 91 29.49 30.94 1.98
N ARG A 92 30.23 30.55 3.03
CA ARG A 92 30.70 31.50 4.05
C ARG A 92 31.72 32.44 3.41
N GLY A 93 31.46 33.73 3.59
CA GLY A 93 32.15 34.83 2.94
C GLY A 93 33.66 34.88 3.20
N HIS A 94 34.31 35.47 2.20
CA HIS A 94 35.69 35.94 2.23
C HIS A 94 35.78 37.15 3.19
N LYS A 95 36.76 37.17 4.09
CA LYS A 95 37.21 38.41 4.74
C LYS A 95 38.66 38.66 4.30
N VAL A 96 38.84 39.82 3.68
CA VAL A 96 40.09 40.53 3.42
C VAL A 96 40.72 41.03 4.73
#